data_AF-A0A286DED3-F1
#
_entry.id   AF-A0A286DED3-F1
#
_cell.length_a   1.000
_cell.length_b   1.000
_cell.length_c   1.000
_cell.angle_alpha   90.00
_cell.angle_beta   90.00
_cell.angle_gamma   90.00
#
_symmetry.space_group_name_H-M   'P 1'
#
loop_
_entity.id
_entity.type
_entity.pdbx_description
1 polymer ?
#
loop_
_entity_poly.entity_id
_entity_poly.type
_entity_poly.pdbx_seq_one_letter_code
_entity_poly.pdbx_strand_id
1 'polypeptide(L)' 'RLGSGNCSPEHFTPAVDADRNRCLKSILQGRLISRVGLPDDIGGVVASLLSPDNRWINAQRIEASGGMFL' A
#
# COMPACT_ATOMS: atom_id res chain seq x y z
N ARG A 1 27.14 -0.94 16.25
CA ARG A 1 26.28 -2.15 16.30
C ARG A 1 24.87 -1.69 15.98
N LEU A 2 24.47 -1.69 14.70
CA LEU A 2 23.09 -1.35 14.33
C LEU A 2 22.18 -2.42 14.92
N GLY A 3 21.25 -1.98 15.76
CA GLY A 3 20.28 -2.85 16.38
C GLY A 3 19.46 -3.57 15.32
N SER A 4 19.13 -4.82 15.61
CA SER A 4 18.15 -5.64 14.92
C SER A 4 16.75 -5.03 15.09
N GLY A 5 16.54 -3.83 14.55
CA GLY A 5 15.25 -3.16 14.55
C GLY A 5 14.26 -4.07 13.85
N ASN A 6 13.35 -4.63 14.63
CA ASN A 6 12.14 -5.25 14.15
C ASN A 6 11.43 -4.24 13.23
N CYS A 7 11.10 -4.68 12.03
CA CYS A 7 10.27 -3.94 11.08
C CYS A 7 8.85 -3.83 11.61
N SER A 8 8.68 -3.04 12.67
CA SER A 8 7.39 -2.80 13.28
C SER A 8 6.70 -1.64 12.55
N PRO A 9 5.40 -1.79 12.19
CA PRO A 9 4.66 -0.77 11.45
C PRO A 9 4.61 0.61 12.12
N GLU A 10 4.78 0.68 13.44
CA GLU A 10 4.74 1.93 14.21
C GLU A 10 5.94 2.89 13.98
N HIS A 11 7.02 2.44 13.33
CA HIS A 11 8.22 3.26 13.10
C HIS A 11 8.39 3.62 11.61
N PHE A 12 7.52 4.49 11.08
CA PHE A 12 7.71 5.10 9.76
C PHE A 12 8.33 6.50 9.91
N THR A 13 9.60 6.57 10.27
CA THR A 13 10.33 7.85 10.34
C THR A 13 10.64 8.37 8.92
N PRO A 14 10.62 9.70 8.68
CA PRO A 14 10.85 10.29 7.36
C PRO A 14 12.32 10.25 6.90
N ALA A 15 13.25 9.70 7.70
CA ALA A 15 14.66 9.62 7.32
C ALA A 15 14.91 8.50 6.30
N VAL A 16 15.72 8.80 5.28
CA VAL A 16 16.24 7.82 4.32
C VAL A 16 17.39 7.05 4.96
N ASP A 17 17.06 6.14 5.88
CA ASP A 17 18.03 5.20 6.42
C ASP A 17 18.04 3.87 5.65
N ALA A 18 19.14 3.13 5.78
CA ALA A 18 19.30 1.83 5.14
C ALA A 18 18.31 0.78 5.68
N ASP A 19 17.75 1.01 6.87
CA ASP A 19 16.73 0.17 7.49
C ASP A 19 15.38 0.31 6.80
N ARG A 20 14.98 1.51 6.38
CA ARG A 20 13.77 1.73 5.58
C ARG A 20 13.78 0.92 4.29
N ASN A 21 14.90 0.85 3.58
CA ASN A 21 14.99 0.07 2.33
C ASN A 21 14.91 -1.44 2.59
N ARG A 22 15.40 -1.94 3.74
CA ARG A 22 15.18 -3.33 4.16
C ARG A 22 13.70 -3.58 4.44
N CYS A 23 13.05 -2.68 5.18
CA CYS A 23 11.66 -2.81 5.58
C CYS A 23 10.68 -2.70 4.41
N LEU A 24 10.93 -1.73 3.52
CA LEU A 24 10.18 -1.55 2.29
C LEU A 24 10.24 -2.81 1.43
N LYS A 25 11.43 -3.43 1.28
CA LYS A 25 11.58 -4.68 0.55
C LYS A 25 10.76 -5.81 1.18
N SER A 26 10.74 -5.96 2.50
CA SER A 26 9.88 -6.97 3.15
C SER A 26 8.38 -6.71 2.99
N ILE A 27 7.94 -5.44 2.94
CA ILE A 27 6.51 -5.08 2.76
C ILE A 27 6.03 -5.25 1.32
N LEU A 28 6.95 -5.20 0.35
CA LEU A 28 6.65 -5.38 -1.06
C LEU A 28 6.73 -6.85 -1.51
N GLN A 29 7.33 -7.73 -0.70
CA GLN A 29 7.31 -9.17 -0.96
C GLN A 29 5.85 -9.67 -1.00
N GLY A 30 5.46 -10.28 -2.11
CA GLY A 30 4.09 -10.77 -2.34
C GLY A 30 3.13 -9.75 -2.97
N ARG A 31 3.57 -8.53 -3.29
CA ARG A 31 2.76 -7.52 -3.98
C ARG A 31 3.04 -7.56 -5.49
N LEU A 32 2.00 -7.51 -6.32
CA LEU A 32 2.14 -7.43 -7.78
C LEU A 32 2.69 -6.06 -8.22
N ILE A 33 2.42 -5.02 -7.45
CA ILE A 33 2.94 -3.67 -7.66
C ILE A 33 4.18 -3.48 -6.77
N SER A 34 5.34 -3.23 -7.38
CA SER A 34 6.64 -3.09 -6.70
C SER A 34 6.87 -1.73 -6.03
N ARG A 35 5.82 -1.11 -5.50
CA ARG A 35 5.89 0.15 -4.73
C ARG A 35 4.80 0.20 -3.66
N VAL A 36 4.99 1.06 -2.66
CA VAL A 36 3.95 1.39 -1.69
C VAL A 36 2.89 2.26 -2.35
N GLY A 37 1.62 2.01 -2.00
CA GLY A 37 0.49 2.82 -2.44
C GLY A 37 0.56 4.23 -1.85
N LEU A 38 0.25 5.22 -2.67
CA LEU A 38 0.14 6.61 -2.29
C LEU A 38 -1.34 6.97 -2.08
N PRO A 39 -1.66 8.03 -1.32
CA PRO A 39 -3.05 8.48 -1.13
C PRO A 39 -3.80 8.68 -2.45
N ASP A 40 -3.11 9.19 -3.48
CA ASP A 40 -3.67 9.45 -4.80
C ASP A 40 -4.15 8.18 -5.52
N ASP A 41 -3.52 7.02 -5.26
CA ASP A 41 -3.93 5.75 -5.85
C ASP A 41 -5.33 5.33 -5.37
N ILE A 42 -5.65 5.57 -4.10
CA ILE A 42 -6.97 5.28 -3.52
C ILE A 42 -7.99 6.35 -3.94
N GLY A 43 -7.57 7.63 -3.96
CA GLY A 43 -8.40 8.73 -4.43
C GLY A 43 -8.93 8.50 -5.85
N GLY A 44 -8.06 8.07 -6.77
CA GLY A 44 -8.44 7.73 -8.14
C GLY A 44 -9.44 6.57 -8.22
N VAL A 45 -9.27 5.53 -7.41
CA VAL A 45 -10.20 4.38 -7.35
C VAL A 45 -11.58 4.83 -6.85
N VAL A 46 -11.64 5.61 -5.77
CA VAL A 46 -12.92 6.10 -5.21
C VAL A 46 -13.62 7.03 -6.21
N ALA A 47 -12.89 7.95 -6.83
CA ALA A 47 -13.46 8.84 -7.85
C ALA A 47 -14.05 8.06 -9.03
N SER A 48 -13.37 7.02 -9.49
CA SER A 48 -13.88 6.12 -10.53
C SER A 48 -15.17 5.42 -10.10
N LEU A 49 -15.23 4.89 -8.87
CA LEU A 49 -16.44 4.21 -8.36
C LEU A 49 -17.66 5.13 -8.24
N LEU A 50 -17.44 6.44 -8.01
CA LEU A 50 -18.51 7.43 -7.95
C LEU A 50 -18.94 7.96 -9.34
N SER A 51 -18.31 7.52 -10.43
CA SER A 51 -18.69 7.86 -11.80
C SER A 51 -20.12 7.38 -12.13
N PRO A 52 -20.90 8.11 -12.95
CA PRO A 52 -22.20 7.67 -13.44
C PRO A 52 -22.19 6.26 -14.08
N ASP A 53 -21.09 5.89 -14.74
CA ASP A 53 -20.94 4.60 -15.44
C ASP A 53 -20.90 3.39 -14.47
N ASN A 54 -20.58 3.64 -13.20
CA ASN A 54 -20.40 2.61 -12.18
C ASN A 54 -21.58 2.49 -11.21
N ARG A 55 -22.72 3.15 -11.48
CA ARG A 55 -23.91 3.16 -10.60
C ARG A 55 -24.53 1.78 -10.32
N TRP A 56 -24.24 0.78 -11.16
CA TRP A 56 -24.74 -0.58 -10.99
C TRP A 56 -23.92 -1.38 -9.98
N ILE A 57 -22.73 -0.92 -9.60
CA ILE A 57 -21.85 -1.58 -8.63
C ILE A 57 -22.38 -1.30 -7.21
N ASN A 58 -22.78 -2.35 -6.49
CA ASN A 58 -23.24 -2.25 -5.11
C ASN A 58 -22.85 -3.51 -4.32
N ALA A 59 -22.82 -3.41 -2.99
CA ALA A 59 -22.58 -4.52 -2.07
C ALA A 59 -21.26 -5.31 -2.28
N GLN A 60 -20.29 -4.76 -3.03
CA GLN A 60 -19.00 -5.40 -3.27
C GLN A 60 -17.94 -4.92 -2.30
N ARG A 61 -17.10 -5.85 -1.85
CA ARG A 61 -15.80 -5.52 -1.26
C ARG A 61 -14.79 -5.35 -2.38
N ILE A 62 -14.26 -4.14 -2.52
CA ILE A 62 -13.25 -3.81 -3.52
C ILE A 62 -11.91 -3.65 -2.81
N GLU A 63 -10.89 -4.33 -3.30
CA GLU A 63 -9.55 -4.28 -2.74
C GLU A 63 -8.59 -3.53 -3.65
N ALA A 64 -7.98 -2.47 -3.13
CA ALA A 64 -6.97 -1.66 -3.81
C ALA A 64 -5.62 -1.76 -3.08
N SER A 65 -5.13 -2.98 -2.85
CA SER A 65 -3.93 -3.27 -2.03
C SER A 65 -2.64 -3.45 -2.83
N GLY A 66 -2.73 -3.46 -4.17
CA GLY A 66 -1.63 -3.85 -5.05
C GLY A 66 -1.40 -5.36 -5.14
N GLY A 67 -2.39 -6.17 -4.75
CA GLY A 67 -2.32 -7.64 -4.82
C GLY A 67 -1.68 -8.29 -3.59
N MET A 68 -1.76 -7.63 -2.43
CA MET A 68 -1.18 -8.13 -1.18
C MET A 68 -2.05 -9.21 -0.51
N PHE A 69 -3.35 -9.23 -0.77
CA PHE A 69 -4.28 -10.21 -0.19
C PHE A 69 -4.97 -11.08 -1.25
N LEU A 70 -4.32 -11.26 -2.39
CA LEU A 70 -4.72 -12.20 -3.44
C LEU A 70 -3.98 -13.54 -3.33
#